data_AF-A0A0J9UGQ2-F1
#
_entry.id   AF-A0A0J9UGQ2-F1
#
_cell.length_a   1.000
_cell.length_b   1.000
_cell.length_c   1.000
_cell.angle_alpha   90.00
_cell.angle_beta   90.00
_cell.angle_gamma   90.00
#
_symmetry.space_group_name_H-M   'P 1'
#
loop_
_entity.id
_entity.type
_entity.pdbx_description
1 polymer ?
#
loop_
_entity_poly.entity_id
_entity_poly.type
_entity_poly.pdbx_seq_one_letter_code
_entity_poly.pdbx_strand_id
1 'polypeptide(L)'
;MEGFELLTPPLGFQNGSARLLTGDLVVRDIERWCRRKAEKGGVKPVMAVIFFNTGTEAVDYVKIKAHVAARAGVSYWVYEMPVDAPTIQVMSQVKKLNKNPQIHGILIQRPLPHQLNEPEIMGYIDPVKNIEEYAKCQADNIAADALVRLLARYGLLESAQQARIQIVGFGNIITKEFIKQMKRQFPYVSASKDFDPSYDASQDKREALQKEVQRPRASIIISEMHRGPGFIKRPWSSQK
;
A
#
# COMPACT_ATOMS: atom_id res chain seq x y z
N MET A 1 11.70 -49.45 6.44
CA MET A 1 11.25 -48.37 7.33
C MET A 1 12.04 -47.13 6.94
N GLU A 2 11.52 -46.08 6.32
CA GLU A 2 10.27 -45.74 5.65
C GLU A 2 10.70 -44.62 4.68
N GLY A 3 10.24 -44.69 3.43
CA GLY A 3 10.69 -43.79 2.37
C GLY A 3 10.14 -42.39 2.57
N PHE A 4 10.98 -41.41 2.27
CA PHE A 4 10.55 -40.03 2.02
C PHE A 4 9.67 -40.00 0.77
N GLU A 5 8.36 -40.14 0.94
CA GLU A 5 7.40 -39.72 -0.08
C GLU A 5 7.34 -38.19 -0.07
N LEU A 6 7.87 -37.60 -1.14
CA LEU A 6 7.57 -36.23 -1.53
C LEU A 6 6.05 -36.08 -1.65
N LEU A 7 5.45 -35.35 -0.70
CA LEU A 7 4.12 -34.78 -0.87
C LEU A 7 4.18 -33.65 -1.90
N THR A 8 4.24 -34.00 -3.18
CA THR A 8 3.73 -33.14 -4.25
C THR A 8 2.23 -32.97 -4.02
N PRO A 9 1.72 -31.76 -3.75
CA PRO A 9 0.29 -31.56 -3.72
C PRO A 9 -0.26 -31.74 -5.15
N PRO A 10 -1.44 -32.34 -5.32
CA PRO A 10 -2.05 -32.47 -6.63
C PRO A 10 -2.50 -31.07 -7.05
N LEU A 11 -1.70 -30.39 -7.86
CA LEU A 11 -2.13 -29.24 -8.65
C LEU A 11 -2.97 -29.76 -9.83
N GLY A 12 -4.11 -30.36 -9.49
CA GLY A 12 -5.22 -30.49 -10.41
C GLY A 12 -5.82 -29.10 -10.57
N PHE A 13 -5.45 -28.40 -11.63
CA PHE A 13 -6.17 -27.24 -12.12
C PHE A 13 -7.61 -27.65 -12.41
N GLN A 14 -8.54 -27.33 -11.51
CA GLN A 14 -9.95 -27.25 -11.89
C GLN A 14 -10.16 -25.96 -12.68
N ASN A 15 -10.64 -26.13 -13.92
CA ASN A 15 -10.96 -25.08 -14.87
C ASN A 15 -11.84 -23.96 -14.26
N GLY A 16 -11.40 -22.71 -14.38
CA GLY A 16 -12.29 -21.55 -14.58
C GLY A 16 -12.65 -20.65 -13.40
N SER A 17 -12.24 -20.92 -12.15
CA SER A 17 -12.60 -20.06 -11.01
C SER A 17 -11.44 -19.12 -10.60
N ALA A 18 -11.79 -17.88 -10.24
CA ALA A 18 -10.82 -16.93 -9.72
C ALA A 18 -10.40 -17.32 -8.29
N ARG A 19 -9.10 -17.24 -8.00
CA ARG A 19 -8.59 -17.43 -6.64
C ARG A 19 -8.64 -16.11 -5.87
N LEU A 20 -9.32 -16.09 -4.73
CA LEU A 20 -9.31 -14.96 -3.82
C LEU A 20 -7.98 -14.90 -3.06
N LEU A 21 -7.34 -13.74 -3.07
CA LEU A 21 -6.16 -13.44 -2.23
C LEU A 21 -6.62 -12.52 -1.10
N THR A 22 -6.47 -12.97 0.15
CA THR A 22 -6.94 -12.25 1.33
C THR A 22 -5.76 -11.66 2.11
N GLY A 23 -5.94 -10.43 2.61
CA GLY A 23 -4.91 -9.71 3.37
C GLY A 23 -4.77 -10.17 4.82
N ASP A 24 -5.73 -10.92 5.36
CA ASP A 24 -5.74 -11.34 6.77
C ASP A 24 -4.52 -12.20 7.14
N LEU A 25 -4.05 -13.03 6.20
CA LEU A 25 -2.82 -13.81 6.38
C LEU A 25 -1.59 -12.92 6.54
N VAL A 26 -1.49 -11.86 5.71
CA VAL A 26 -0.39 -10.89 5.77
C VAL A 26 -0.44 -10.10 7.06
N VAL A 27 -1.64 -9.67 7.49
CA VAL A 27 -1.85 -8.96 8.76
C VAL A 27 -1.38 -9.82 9.94
N ARG A 28 -1.77 -11.10 9.99
CA ARG A 28 -1.34 -12.02 11.05
C ARG A 28 0.18 -12.19 11.11
N ASP A 29 0.83 -12.26 9.94
CA ASP A 29 2.29 -12.38 9.86
C ASP A 29 3.00 -11.10 10.35
N ILE A 30 2.45 -9.92 10.04
CA ILE A 30 2.94 -8.63 10.55
C ILE A 30 2.74 -8.53 12.07
N GLU A 31 1.56 -8.86 12.58
CA GLU A 31 1.27 -8.84 14.03
C GLU A 31 2.23 -9.76 14.81
N ARG A 32 2.50 -10.96 14.28
CA ARG A 32 3.49 -11.88 14.87
C ARG A 32 4.89 -11.29 14.82
N TRP A 33 5.26 -10.65 13.71
CA TRP A 33 6.57 -10.00 13.60
C TRP A 33 6.73 -8.86 14.60
N CYS A 34 5.73 -7.99 14.74
CA CYS A 34 5.73 -6.87 15.70
C CYS A 34 5.90 -7.35 17.14
N ARG A 35 5.10 -8.35 17.56
CA ARG A 35 5.20 -8.91 18.93
C ARG A 35 6.58 -9.47 19.23
N ARG A 36 7.15 -10.29 18.34
CA ARG A 36 8.53 -10.82 18.51
C ARG A 36 9.57 -9.72 18.57
N LYS A 37 9.39 -8.62 17.84
CA LYS A 37 10.31 -7.48 17.86
C LYS A 37 10.20 -6.70 19.17
N ALA A 38 8.98 -6.49 19.68
CA ALA A 38 8.76 -5.87 20.98
C ALA A 38 9.39 -6.69 22.12
N GLU A 39 9.21 -8.01 22.10
CA GLU A 39 9.81 -8.93 23.09
C GLU A 39 11.34 -8.90 23.09
N LYS A 40 11.96 -8.85 21.90
CA LYS A 40 13.43 -8.90 21.76
C LYS A 40 14.14 -7.56 21.91
N GLY A 41 13.48 -6.47 21.47
CA GLY A 41 14.10 -5.16 21.32
C GLY A 41 13.88 -4.20 22.48
N GLY A 42 12.96 -4.50 23.40
CA GLY A 42 12.62 -3.62 24.53
C GLY A 42 11.94 -2.29 24.16
N VAL A 43 11.92 -1.92 22.88
CA VAL A 43 11.25 -0.72 22.36
C VAL A 43 9.76 -1.02 22.17
N LYS A 44 8.92 -0.21 22.83
CA LYS A 44 7.47 -0.19 22.60
C LYS A 44 7.17 0.89 21.55
N PRO A 45 6.89 0.53 20.29
CA PRO A 45 6.67 1.52 19.24
C PRO A 45 5.42 2.35 19.54
N VAL A 46 5.49 3.63 19.19
CA VAL A 46 4.41 4.59 19.33
C VAL A 46 4.15 5.25 17.99
N MET A 47 2.92 5.13 17.53
CA MET A 47 2.39 5.81 16.37
C MET A 47 1.55 7.00 16.84
N ALA A 48 1.93 8.19 16.42
CA ALA A 48 1.12 9.40 16.60
C ALA A 48 0.20 9.58 15.41
N VAL A 49 -1.08 9.85 15.65
CA VAL A 49 -2.08 10.04 14.61
C VAL A 49 -2.72 11.39 14.76
N ILE A 50 -2.47 12.27 13.78
CA ILE A 50 -3.21 13.52 13.66
C ILE A 50 -4.49 13.23 12.89
N PHE A 51 -5.64 13.63 13.43
CA PHE A 51 -6.93 13.41 12.81
C PHE A 51 -7.81 14.64 12.97
N PHE A 52 -8.73 14.82 12.03
CA PHE A 52 -9.74 15.87 12.04
C PHE A 52 -11.12 15.21 12.03
N ASN A 53 -12.03 15.66 12.88
CA ASN A 53 -13.38 15.10 12.97
C ASN A 53 -14.28 15.62 11.83
N THR A 54 -13.94 15.25 10.59
CA THR A 54 -14.64 15.66 9.37
C THR A 54 -15.89 14.82 9.08
N GLY A 55 -16.24 13.88 9.96
CA GLY A 55 -17.39 12.99 9.81
C GLY A 55 -17.15 11.60 10.42
N THR A 56 -18.23 10.81 10.46
CA THR A 56 -18.25 9.47 11.10
C THR A 56 -17.18 8.53 10.53
N GLU A 57 -16.98 8.52 9.21
CA GLU A 57 -15.99 7.65 8.58
C GLU A 57 -14.56 7.90 9.09
N ALA A 58 -14.17 9.16 9.25
CA ALA A 58 -12.84 9.52 9.75
C ALA A 58 -12.63 8.96 11.17
N VAL A 59 -13.63 9.11 12.04
CA VAL A 59 -13.62 8.59 13.42
C VAL A 59 -13.54 7.07 13.44
N ASP A 60 -14.32 6.40 12.60
CA ASP A 60 -14.34 4.94 12.53
C ASP A 60 -13.00 4.37 12.06
N TYR A 61 -12.36 4.98 11.06
CA TYR A 61 -11.02 4.57 10.63
C TYR A 61 -9.95 4.74 11.72
N VAL A 62 -10.00 5.82 12.50
CA VAL A 62 -9.09 6.01 13.64
C VAL A 62 -9.29 4.90 14.67
N LYS A 63 -10.53 4.54 14.99
CA LYS A 63 -10.84 3.44 15.92
C LYS A 63 -10.39 2.08 15.41
N ILE A 64 -10.65 1.77 14.14
CA ILE A 64 -10.22 0.51 13.50
C ILE A 64 -8.70 0.40 13.55
N LYS A 65 -7.98 1.47 13.19
CA LYS A 65 -6.51 1.49 13.22
C LYS A 65 -5.96 1.38 14.64
N ALA A 66 -6.61 1.99 15.64
CA ALA A 66 -6.24 1.84 17.04
C ALA A 66 -6.36 0.36 17.49
N HIS A 67 -7.43 -0.33 17.09
CA HIS A 67 -7.61 -1.75 17.41
C HIS A 67 -6.53 -2.63 16.76
N VAL A 68 -6.20 -2.38 15.48
CA VAL A 68 -5.12 -3.10 14.78
C VAL A 68 -3.75 -2.82 15.42
N ALA A 69 -3.47 -1.57 15.78
CA ALA A 69 -2.23 -1.19 16.46
C ALA A 69 -2.10 -1.92 17.82
N ALA A 70 -3.17 -1.97 18.60
CA ALA A 70 -3.20 -2.68 19.89
C ALA A 70 -2.91 -4.18 19.72
N ARG A 71 -3.52 -4.84 18.71
CA ARG A 71 -3.25 -6.26 18.40
C ARG A 71 -1.79 -6.52 18.00
N ALA A 72 -1.15 -5.56 17.35
CA ALA A 72 0.25 -5.62 16.99
C ALA A 72 1.21 -5.22 18.13
N GLY A 73 0.70 -4.79 19.28
CA GLY A 73 1.51 -4.30 20.41
C GLY A 73 2.12 -2.90 20.17
N VAL A 74 1.48 -2.09 19.33
CA VAL A 74 1.90 -0.72 18.99
C VAL A 74 1.02 0.28 19.73
N SER A 75 1.64 1.20 20.47
CA SER A 75 0.91 2.31 21.10
C SER A 75 0.38 3.26 20.03
N TYR A 76 -0.86 3.71 20.18
CA TYR A 76 -1.55 4.54 19.19
C TYR A 76 -2.07 5.81 19.86
N TRP A 77 -1.38 6.94 19.62
CA TRP A 77 -1.66 8.21 20.27
C TRP A 77 -2.39 9.14 19.31
N VAL A 78 -3.66 9.41 19.62
CA VAL A 78 -4.52 10.24 18.76
C VAL A 78 -4.43 11.69 19.20
N TYR A 79 -4.21 12.56 18.21
CA TYR A 79 -4.19 14.01 18.33
C TYR A 79 -5.30 14.57 17.43
N GLU A 80 -6.48 14.75 18.02
CA GLU A 80 -7.60 15.41 17.34
C GLU A 80 -7.31 16.90 17.20
N MET A 81 -7.46 17.40 15.97
CA MET A 81 -7.30 18.81 15.63
C MET A 81 -8.67 19.39 15.21
N PRO A 82 -8.95 20.66 15.51
CA PRO A 82 -10.15 21.34 15.02
C PRO A 82 -10.23 21.29 13.49
N VAL A 83 -11.44 21.09 12.96
CA VAL A 83 -11.67 21.03 11.51
C VAL A 83 -11.36 22.35 10.80
N ASP A 84 -11.35 23.46 11.54
CA ASP A 84 -11.01 24.81 11.11
C ASP A 84 -9.58 25.22 11.47
N ALA A 85 -8.76 24.28 11.99
CA ALA A 85 -7.39 24.57 12.37
C ALA A 85 -6.60 25.12 11.17
N PRO A 86 -5.89 26.26 11.32
CA PRO A 86 -5.08 26.79 10.24
C PRO A 86 -3.85 25.90 9.99
N THR A 87 -3.35 25.90 8.74
CA THR A 87 -2.20 25.08 8.32
C THR A 87 -1.01 25.24 9.27
N ILE A 88 -0.73 26.45 9.74
CA ILE A 88 0.36 26.73 10.69
C ILE A 88 0.24 25.97 12.01
N GLN A 89 -0.99 25.77 12.50
CA GLN A 89 -1.25 25.02 13.73
C GLN A 89 -1.00 23.53 13.51
N VAL A 90 -1.45 22.99 12.37
CA VAL A 90 -1.21 21.60 11.98
C VAL A 90 0.28 21.32 11.80
N MET A 91 1.00 22.19 11.09
CA MET A 91 2.46 22.09 10.91
C MET A 91 3.20 22.18 12.24
N SER A 92 2.75 23.06 13.15
CA SER A 92 3.32 23.17 14.50
C SER A 92 3.15 21.86 15.28
N GLN A 93 1.98 21.22 15.17
CA GLN A 93 1.74 19.91 15.76
C GLN A 93 2.68 18.85 15.16
N VAL A 94 2.79 18.74 13.83
CA VAL A 94 3.71 17.81 13.17
C VAL A 94 5.16 18.02 13.64
N LYS A 95 5.62 19.28 13.72
CA LYS A 95 6.97 19.62 14.22
C LYS A 95 7.20 19.16 15.66
N LYS A 96 6.20 19.29 16.54
CA LYS A 96 6.29 18.77 17.92
C LYS A 96 6.42 17.25 17.93
N LEU A 97 5.64 16.54 17.10
CA LEU A 97 5.68 15.07 17.02
C LEU A 97 7.02 14.57 16.44
N ASN A 98 7.56 15.26 15.43
CA ASN A 98 8.90 14.96 14.89
C ASN A 98 9.98 15.03 15.97
N LYS A 99 9.93 16.05 16.83
CA LYS A 99 10.92 16.24 17.90
C LYS A 99 10.71 15.32 19.11
N ASN A 100 9.55 14.68 19.24
CA ASN A 100 9.27 13.82 20.38
C ASN A 100 10.00 12.47 20.24
N PRO A 101 10.98 12.13 21.09
CA PRO A 101 11.73 10.88 21.00
C PRO A 101 10.88 9.64 21.33
N GLN A 102 9.72 9.79 21.96
CA GLN A 102 8.80 8.69 22.22
C GLN A 102 8.01 8.29 20.96
N ILE A 103 7.92 9.17 19.96
CA ILE A 103 7.14 8.94 18.74
C ILE A 103 8.03 8.35 17.67
N HIS A 104 7.64 7.19 17.16
CA HIS A 104 8.41 6.41 16.19
C HIS A 104 7.81 6.50 14.77
N GLY A 105 6.52 6.83 14.67
CA GLY A 105 5.83 7.00 13.41
C GLY A 105 4.71 8.03 13.53
N ILE A 106 4.45 8.75 12.45
CA ILE A 106 3.39 9.75 12.35
C ILE A 106 2.47 9.37 11.20
N LEU A 107 1.17 9.37 11.47
CA LEU A 107 0.11 9.23 10.50
C LEU A 107 -0.74 10.50 10.53
N ILE A 108 -1.05 11.05 9.37
CA ILE A 108 -2.05 12.10 9.23
C ILE A 108 -3.26 11.47 8.56
N GLN A 109 -4.34 11.30 9.31
CA GLN A 109 -5.53 10.60 8.85
C GLN A 109 -6.31 11.45 7.84
N ARG A 110 -6.52 10.88 6.64
CA ARG A 110 -7.40 11.42 5.60
C ARG A 110 -8.89 11.11 5.88
N PRO A 111 -9.85 11.88 5.34
CA PRO A 111 -9.65 13.10 4.55
C PRO A 111 -9.21 14.27 5.42
N LEU A 112 -8.44 15.18 4.82
CA LEU A 112 -8.13 16.46 5.43
C LEU A 112 -9.26 17.46 5.19
N PRO A 113 -9.49 18.43 6.09
CA PRO A 113 -10.29 19.60 5.80
C PRO A 113 -9.86 20.28 4.48
N HIS A 114 -10.81 20.73 3.66
CA HIS A 114 -10.54 21.20 2.29
C HIS A 114 -9.59 22.41 2.22
N GLN A 115 -9.52 23.23 3.27
CA GLN A 115 -8.60 24.36 3.33
C GLN A 115 -7.12 23.95 3.52
N LEU A 116 -6.87 22.70 3.90
CA LEU A 116 -5.53 22.19 4.14
C LEU A 116 -4.91 21.63 2.86
N ASN A 117 -3.67 22.04 2.59
CA ASN A 117 -2.89 21.49 1.50
C ASN A 117 -2.20 20.19 1.97
N GLU A 118 -2.67 19.04 1.47
CA GLU A 118 -2.15 17.74 1.87
C GLU A 118 -0.65 17.58 1.56
N PRO A 119 -0.14 17.81 0.32
CA PRO A 119 1.29 17.74 0.04
C PRO A 119 2.14 18.60 0.96
N GLU A 120 1.69 19.82 1.26
CA GLU A 120 2.37 20.72 2.18
C GLU A 120 2.48 20.12 3.57
N ILE A 121 1.36 19.65 4.14
CA ILE A 121 1.32 19.09 5.49
C ILE A 121 2.13 17.79 5.60
N MET A 122 1.98 16.88 4.64
CA MET A 122 2.71 15.60 4.63
C MET A 122 4.22 15.85 4.50
N GLY A 123 4.63 16.88 3.76
CA GLY A 123 6.03 17.29 3.61
C GLY A 123 6.70 17.77 4.92
N TYR A 124 5.93 18.06 5.97
CA TYR A 124 6.48 18.39 7.29
C TYR A 124 6.83 17.17 8.13
N ILE A 125 6.37 15.97 7.78
CA ILE A 125 6.69 14.75 8.52
C ILE A 125 8.17 14.41 8.29
N ASP A 126 8.92 14.19 9.36
CA ASP A 126 10.30 13.70 9.24
C ASP A 126 10.29 12.38 8.45
N PRO A 127 11.08 12.23 7.36
CA PRO A 127 11.12 10.99 6.59
C PRO A 127 11.26 9.75 7.46
N VAL A 128 12.08 9.77 8.52
CA VAL A 128 12.27 8.58 9.37
C VAL A 128 11.05 8.21 10.21
N LYS A 129 10.08 9.12 10.35
CA LYS A 129 8.79 8.91 11.03
C LYS A 129 7.61 8.84 10.06
N ASN A 130 7.80 9.03 8.76
CA ASN A 130 6.74 8.93 7.77
C ASN A 130 6.44 7.45 7.46
N ILE A 131 5.45 6.88 8.14
CA ILE A 131 5.12 5.45 8.03
C ILE A 131 4.46 5.06 6.70
N GLU A 132 3.94 6.04 5.94
CA GLU A 132 3.28 5.76 4.67
C GLU A 132 4.29 5.73 3.52
N GLU A 133 5.39 6.49 3.62
CA GLU A 133 6.34 6.68 2.52
C GLU A 133 7.81 6.35 2.85
N TYR A 134 8.09 5.80 4.04
CA TYR A 134 9.45 5.49 4.45
C TYR A 134 9.53 4.23 5.32
N ALA A 135 10.45 3.34 4.96
CA ALA A 135 10.77 2.17 5.76
C ALA A 135 12.20 1.69 5.47
N LYS A 136 12.83 1.03 6.45
CA LYS A 136 14.19 0.45 6.32
C LYS A 136 15.23 1.45 5.77
N CYS A 137 15.16 2.69 6.22
CA CYS A 137 16.06 3.77 5.81
C CYS A 137 15.98 4.18 4.32
N GLN A 138 14.87 3.89 3.64
CA GLN A 138 14.67 4.22 2.23
C GLN A 138 13.22 4.65 1.96
N ALA A 139 13.02 5.37 0.85
CA ALA A 139 11.70 5.72 0.35
C ALA A 139 10.90 4.46 0.00
N ASP A 140 9.74 4.31 0.64
CA ASP A 140 8.81 3.19 0.51
C ASP A 140 7.40 3.73 0.19
N ASN A 141 6.44 2.84 0.00
CA ASN A 141 5.02 3.17 -0.03
C ASN A 141 4.26 1.99 0.58
N ILE A 142 3.52 2.25 1.65
CA ILE A 142 2.89 1.20 2.45
C ILE A 142 1.92 0.31 1.64
N ALA A 143 1.22 0.86 0.65
CA ALA A 143 0.31 0.08 -0.19
C ALA A 143 1.07 -0.81 -1.18
N ALA A 144 2.18 -0.33 -1.74
CA ALA A 144 3.04 -1.14 -2.60
C ALA A 144 3.73 -2.26 -1.79
N ASP A 145 4.26 -1.97 -0.60
CA ASP A 145 4.81 -3.00 0.31
C ASP A 145 3.75 -4.04 0.69
N ALA A 146 2.52 -3.62 0.99
CA ALA A 146 1.42 -4.54 1.28
C ALA A 146 1.11 -5.48 0.11
N LEU A 147 1.09 -4.96 -1.12
CA LEU A 147 0.89 -5.77 -2.33
C LEU A 147 2.03 -6.78 -2.53
N VAL A 148 3.28 -6.36 -2.38
CA VAL A 148 4.45 -7.26 -2.50
C VAL A 148 4.38 -8.38 -1.47
N ARG A 149 4.04 -8.06 -0.22
CA ARG A 149 3.86 -9.06 0.84
C ARG A 149 2.73 -10.02 0.54
N LEU A 150 1.61 -9.52 0.01
CA LEU A 150 0.49 -10.37 -0.41
C LEU A 150 0.94 -11.34 -1.50
N LEU A 151 1.57 -10.85 -2.57
CA LEU A 151 2.07 -11.69 -3.65
C LEU A 151 3.09 -12.72 -3.15
N ALA A 152 4.04 -12.30 -2.31
CA ALA A 152 5.02 -13.20 -1.70
C ALA A 152 4.35 -14.28 -0.84
N ARG A 153 3.36 -13.90 -0.01
CA ARG A 153 2.65 -14.82 0.88
C ARG A 153 1.89 -15.92 0.15
N TYR A 154 1.47 -15.63 -1.08
CA TYR A 154 0.77 -16.58 -1.96
C TYR A 154 1.69 -17.26 -2.99
N GLY A 155 3.00 -17.01 -2.96
CA GLY A 155 3.95 -17.59 -3.91
C GLY A 155 3.82 -17.03 -5.34
N LEU A 156 3.29 -15.81 -5.49
CA LEU A 156 3.00 -15.17 -6.78
C LEU A 156 3.99 -14.06 -7.13
N LEU A 157 4.95 -13.75 -6.26
CA LEU A 157 5.87 -12.62 -6.46
C LEU A 157 6.72 -12.78 -7.73
N GLU A 158 7.33 -13.95 -7.94
CA GLU A 158 8.15 -14.22 -9.13
C GLU A 158 7.31 -14.15 -10.42
N SER A 159 6.10 -14.72 -10.39
CA SER A 159 5.18 -14.62 -11.53
C SER A 159 4.77 -13.18 -11.81
N ALA A 160 4.55 -12.37 -10.76
CA ALA A 160 4.23 -10.96 -10.90
C ALA A 160 5.40 -10.13 -11.46
N GLN A 161 6.65 -10.49 -11.15
CA GLN A 161 7.86 -9.86 -11.73
C GLN A 161 7.98 -10.10 -13.24
N GLN A 162 7.39 -11.18 -13.76
CA GLN A 162 7.37 -11.49 -15.19
C GLN A 162 6.08 -11.01 -15.88
N ALA A 163 5.09 -10.55 -15.11
CA ALA A 163 3.80 -10.12 -15.60
C ALA A 163 3.82 -8.67 -16.12
N ARG A 164 2.91 -8.36 -17.05
CA ARG A 164 2.60 -6.98 -17.40
C ARG A 164 1.63 -6.40 -16.37
N ILE A 165 2.05 -5.37 -15.65
CA ILE A 165 1.25 -4.70 -14.62
C ILE A 165 0.70 -3.40 -15.21
N GLN A 166 -0.62 -3.27 -15.26
CA GLN A 166 -1.31 -2.03 -15.61
C GLN A 166 -1.93 -1.42 -14.36
N ILE A 167 -1.45 -0.24 -13.98
CA ILE A 167 -2.02 0.58 -12.91
C ILE A 167 -3.04 1.54 -13.52
N VAL A 168 -4.20 1.64 -12.89
CA VAL A 168 -5.35 2.41 -13.36
C VAL A 168 -5.92 3.26 -12.23
N GLY A 169 -5.98 4.56 -12.45
CA GLY A 169 -6.47 5.49 -11.46
C GLY A 169 -5.37 6.06 -10.58
N PHE A 170 -5.76 7.08 -9.82
CA PHE A 170 -4.90 7.84 -8.93
C PHE A 170 -5.76 8.37 -7.79
N GLY A 171 -5.28 8.22 -6.56
CA GLY A 171 -6.05 8.60 -5.39
C GLY A 171 -5.19 8.59 -4.13
N ASN A 172 -5.80 8.16 -3.03
CA ASN A 172 -5.19 8.19 -1.70
C ASN A 172 -4.27 6.98 -1.46
N ILE A 173 -4.42 5.90 -2.24
CA ILE A 173 -3.67 4.65 -2.09
C ILE A 173 -2.65 4.51 -3.23
N ILE A 174 -3.10 4.68 -4.48
CA ILE A 174 -2.31 4.72 -5.69
C ILE A 174 -1.85 6.17 -5.90
N THR A 175 -0.77 6.51 -5.22
CA THR A 175 -0.09 7.81 -5.33
C THR A 175 1.03 7.77 -6.39
N LYS A 176 1.75 8.88 -6.60
CA LYS A 176 2.91 8.91 -7.51
C LYS A 176 4.03 8.03 -6.99
N GLU A 177 4.20 8.01 -5.67
CA GLU A 177 5.17 7.26 -4.91
C GLU A 177 4.89 5.76 -4.99
N PHE A 178 3.61 5.37 -4.91
CA PHE A 178 3.18 3.99 -5.20
C PHE A 178 3.62 3.57 -6.61
N ILE A 179 3.29 4.35 -7.64
CA ILE A 179 3.63 4.03 -9.04
C ILE A 179 5.15 3.94 -9.21
N LYS A 180 5.90 4.89 -8.65
CA LYS A 180 7.37 4.91 -8.69
C LYS A 180 7.97 3.67 -8.04
N GLN A 181 7.44 3.26 -6.89
CA GLN A 181 7.86 2.03 -6.22
C GLN A 181 7.56 0.79 -7.05
N MET A 182 6.36 0.70 -7.62
CA MET A 182 5.99 -0.42 -8.49
C MET A 182 6.93 -0.51 -9.70
N LYS A 183 7.22 0.60 -10.39
CA LYS A 183 8.18 0.64 -11.52
C LYS A 183 9.60 0.20 -11.11
N ARG A 184 10.01 0.45 -9.85
CA ARG A 184 11.30 -0.01 -9.31
C ARG A 184 11.33 -1.51 -9.01
N GLN A 185 10.21 -2.08 -8.58
CA GLN A 185 10.11 -3.47 -8.13
C GLN A 185 9.72 -4.44 -9.24
N PHE A 186 9.02 -3.96 -10.27
CA PHE A 186 8.46 -4.77 -11.35
C PHE A 186 8.89 -4.19 -12.71
N PRO A 187 9.54 -4.99 -13.59
CA PRO A 187 10.08 -4.50 -14.85
C PRO A 187 9.06 -3.98 -15.87
N TYR A 188 7.81 -4.47 -15.85
CA TYR A 188 6.81 -4.23 -16.90
C TYR A 188 5.56 -3.52 -16.36
N VAL A 189 5.75 -2.34 -15.77
CA VAL A 189 4.67 -1.51 -15.19
C VAL A 189 4.33 -0.33 -16.09
N SER A 190 3.05 -0.15 -16.40
CA SER A 190 2.48 1.05 -17.01
C SER A 190 1.39 1.64 -16.11
N ALA A 191 1.23 2.96 -16.11
CA ALA A 191 0.20 3.64 -15.32
C ALA A 191 -0.68 4.54 -16.18
N SER A 192 -1.95 4.68 -15.82
CA SER A 192 -2.90 5.54 -16.55
C SER A 192 -3.92 6.14 -15.58
N LYS A 193 -4.25 7.42 -15.74
CA LYS A 193 -5.23 8.09 -14.87
C LYS A 193 -6.64 7.51 -15.04
N ASP A 194 -7.01 7.11 -16.26
CA ASP A 194 -8.33 6.55 -16.60
C ASP A 194 -8.24 5.62 -17.83
N PHE A 195 -7.25 4.71 -17.87
CA PHE A 195 -6.84 3.97 -19.08
C PHE A 195 -6.33 4.85 -20.22
N ASP A 196 -6.21 6.16 -20.01
CA ASP A 196 -5.60 7.08 -20.96
C ASP A 196 -4.11 6.72 -21.18
N PRO A 197 -3.73 6.22 -22.36
CA PRO A 197 -2.35 5.84 -22.66
C PRO A 197 -1.40 7.04 -22.72
N SER A 198 -1.93 8.27 -22.82
CA SER A 198 -1.13 9.50 -22.89
C SER A 198 -0.61 9.98 -21.53
N TYR A 199 -1.17 9.45 -20.44
CA TYR A 199 -0.77 9.81 -19.08
C TYR A 199 0.66 9.36 -18.72
N ASP A 200 1.16 8.32 -19.39
CA ASP A 200 2.53 7.78 -19.21
C ASP A 200 3.46 8.21 -20.35
N ALA A 201 3.50 9.51 -20.65
CA ALA A 201 4.37 10.07 -21.69
C ALA A 201 5.87 10.16 -21.28
N SER A 202 6.29 9.57 -20.15
CA SER A 202 7.71 9.36 -19.89
C SER A 202 8.18 8.18 -20.75
N GLN A 203 8.79 8.50 -21.88
CA GLN A 203 9.48 7.56 -22.76
C GLN A 203 10.63 6.84 -22.03
N ASP A 204 10.33 5.73 -21.35
CA ASP A 204 11.38 4.79 -20.95
C ASP A 204 11.70 3.86 -22.13
N LYS A 205 12.74 4.27 -22.87
CA LYS A 205 13.61 3.50 -23.80
C LYS A 205 12.94 2.30 -24.51
N ARG A 206 12.26 2.61 -25.63
CA ARG A 206 11.57 1.65 -26.52
C ARG A 206 12.47 0.73 -27.37
N GLU A 207 13.79 0.79 -27.30
CA GLU A 207 14.64 0.03 -28.25
C GLU A 207 15.07 -1.36 -27.77
N ALA A 208 15.10 -1.64 -26.45
CA ALA A 208 15.47 -2.97 -25.95
C ALA A 208 14.30 -3.98 -25.95
N LEU A 209 13.06 -3.50 -26.06
CA LEU A 209 11.84 -4.28 -25.84
C LEU A 209 11.37 -5.08 -27.07
N GLN A 210 11.71 -4.69 -28.30
CA GLN A 210 11.06 -5.25 -29.50
C GLN A 210 11.36 -6.74 -29.76
N LYS A 211 12.52 -7.27 -29.33
CA LYS A 211 12.85 -8.70 -29.51
C LYS A 211 12.28 -9.63 -28.43
N GLU A 212 11.89 -9.10 -27.27
CA GLU A 212 11.38 -9.89 -26.13
C GLU A 212 9.84 -9.93 -26.07
N VAL A 213 9.16 -9.15 -26.91
CA VAL A 213 7.71 -8.89 -26.96
C VAL A 213 6.84 -10.09 -27.40
N GLN A 214 7.43 -11.22 -27.81
CA GLN A 214 6.68 -12.34 -28.40
C GLN A 214 6.27 -13.46 -27.43
N ARG A 215 6.63 -13.43 -26.15
CA ARG A 215 6.14 -14.42 -25.17
C ARG A 215 4.84 -13.94 -24.52
N PRO A 216 3.78 -14.78 -24.44
CA PRO A 216 2.59 -14.44 -23.69
C PRO A 216 2.95 -14.26 -22.22
N ARG A 217 2.80 -13.03 -21.70
CA ARG A 217 2.99 -12.70 -20.28
C ARG A 217 1.64 -12.69 -19.57
N ALA A 218 1.61 -13.16 -18.32
CA ALA A 218 0.47 -12.92 -17.44
C ALA A 218 0.23 -11.41 -17.29
N SER A 219 -1.03 -11.00 -17.06
CA SER A 219 -1.39 -9.60 -16.88
C SER A 219 -1.97 -9.37 -15.48
N ILE A 220 -1.56 -8.29 -14.83
CA ILE A 220 -2.09 -7.83 -13.54
C ILE A 220 -2.68 -6.43 -13.76
N ILE A 221 -3.88 -6.20 -13.23
CA ILE A 221 -4.49 -4.87 -13.17
C ILE A 221 -4.55 -4.46 -11.70
N ILE A 222 -4.06 -3.27 -11.41
CA ILE A 222 -4.14 -2.64 -10.08
C ILE A 222 -4.96 -1.36 -10.27
N SER A 223 -6.02 -1.18 -9.49
CA SER A 223 -6.89 -0.02 -9.68
C SER A 223 -7.35 0.65 -8.39
N GLU A 224 -7.39 1.98 -8.42
CA GLU A 224 -8.08 2.84 -7.46
C GLU A 224 -8.90 3.84 -8.27
N MET A 225 -10.20 3.58 -8.39
CA MET A 225 -11.07 4.39 -9.23
C MET A 225 -12.23 4.92 -8.39
N HIS A 226 -12.41 6.23 -8.39
CA HIS A 226 -13.55 6.90 -7.76
C HIS A 226 -14.78 6.95 -8.67
N ARG A 227 -15.06 5.85 -9.42
CA ARG A 227 -16.12 5.76 -10.44
C ARG A 227 -17.28 4.82 -10.06
N GLY A 228 -17.36 4.41 -8.79
CA GLY A 228 -18.37 3.47 -8.30
C GLY A 228 -18.10 2.00 -8.68
N PRO A 229 -18.91 1.05 -8.17
CA PRO A 229 -18.71 -0.38 -8.40
C PRO A 229 -18.95 -0.77 -9.86
N GLY A 230 -18.27 -1.82 -10.33
CA GLY A 230 -18.54 -2.45 -11.64
C GLY A 230 -17.89 -1.80 -12.87
N PHE A 231 -16.97 -0.86 -12.67
CA PHE A 231 -16.30 -0.15 -13.77
C PHE A 231 -15.32 -1.02 -14.57
N ILE A 232 -14.51 -1.86 -13.91
CA ILE A 232 -13.73 -2.90 -14.59
C ILE A 232 -14.64 -4.10 -14.84
N LYS A 233 -15.00 -4.29 -16.10
CA LYS A 233 -15.78 -5.45 -16.56
C LYS A 233 -14.84 -6.49 -17.13
N ARG A 234 -15.20 -7.78 -17.01
CA ARG A 234 -14.56 -8.80 -17.84
C ARG A 234 -14.78 -8.40 -19.30
N PRO A 235 -13.75 -8.50 -20.17
CA PRO A 235 -14.02 -8.45 -21.61
C PRO A 235 -15.06 -9.55 -21.88
N TRP A 236 -16.15 -9.18 -22.55
CA TRP A 236 -17.15 -10.14 -22.99
C TRP A 236 -16.42 -11.34 -23.59
N SER A 237 -16.65 -12.53 -23.03
CA SER A 237 -16.31 -13.76 -23.73
C SER A 237 -16.95 -13.66 -25.09
N SER A 238 -16.14 -13.61 -26.15
CA SER A 238 -16.65 -13.78 -27.50
C SER A 238 -17.36 -15.14 -27.52
N GLN A 239 -18.68 -15.12 -27.39
CA GLN A 239 -19.54 -16.22 -27.79
C GLN A 239 -19.30 -16.38 -29.29
N LYS A 240 -18.49 -17.36 -29.63
CA LYS A 240 -18.66 -18.12 -30.87
C LYS A 240 -19.49 -19.33 -30.53
#